data_AF-E7GDI9-F1
#
_entry.id   AF-E7GDI9-F1
#
_cell.length_a   1.000
_cell.length_b   1.000
_cell.length_c   1.000
_cell.angle_alpha   90.00
_cell.angle_beta   90.00
_cell.angle_gamma   90.00
#
_symmetry.space_group_name_H-M   'P 1'
#
loop_
_entity.id
_entity.type
_entity.pdbx_description
1 polymer ?
#
loop_
_entity_poly.entity_id
_entity_poly.type
_entity_poly.pdbx_seq_one_letter_code
_entity_poly.pdbx_strand_id
1 'polypeptide(L)'
;MKNLTSYHLKIIAMITMVIDHSCKIFSLLLIQFLGFLENQNVVYCTYYFIEGIGRISFILFAFMIAEGCRHTHDIQKYVGRLLLFALISEFPFQWMISIITGTSFAFSLTMTNIFFTLALGAIAIAGYQFFLQKALKKWIPLILCSLVSLLIQCDYHIFGVITIFICYYFQDNKKKKFIFNNTYGYSIFNL
;
A
#
# COMPACT_ATOMS: atom_id res chain seq x y z
N MET A 1 -3.20 -4.09 29.05
CA MET A 1 -3.84 -4.15 27.72
C MET A 1 -3.10 -5.18 26.90
N LYS A 2 -3.75 -6.23 26.38
CA LYS A 2 -3.09 -7.26 25.55
C LYS A 2 -2.39 -6.57 24.38
N ASN A 3 -1.07 -6.70 24.28
CA ASN A 3 -0.31 -6.15 23.16
C ASN A 3 -0.80 -6.83 21.87
N LEU A 4 -1.42 -6.07 20.97
CA LEU A 4 -1.74 -6.53 19.62
C LEU A 4 -0.43 -6.92 18.94
N THR A 5 -0.24 -8.21 18.65
CA THR A 5 0.96 -8.68 17.95
C THR A 5 0.85 -8.38 16.45
N SER A 6 1.98 -8.32 15.75
CA SER A 6 2.02 -8.13 14.27
C SER A 6 1.12 -9.12 13.53
N TYR A 7 0.93 -10.32 14.08
CA TYR A 7 0.00 -11.31 13.56
C TYR A 7 -1.47 -10.85 13.56
N HIS A 8 -1.94 -10.25 14.66
CA HIS A 8 -3.32 -9.75 14.77
C HIS A 8 -3.58 -8.60 13.79
N LEU A 9 -2.62 -7.70 13.63
CA LEU A 9 -2.68 -6.60 12.65
C LEU A 9 -2.82 -7.12 11.20
N LYS A 10 -2.07 -8.17 10.85
CA LYS A 10 -2.17 -8.81 9.53
C LYS A 10 -3.56 -9.39 9.29
N ILE A 11 -4.12 -10.09 10.27
CA ILE A 11 -5.47 -10.67 10.16
C ILE A 11 -6.51 -9.56 9.98
N ILE A 12 -6.45 -8.51 10.79
CA ILE A 12 -7.38 -7.39 10.70
C ILE A 12 -7.29 -6.73 9.32
N ALA A 13 -6.08 -6.49 8.81
CA ALA A 13 -5.86 -5.93 7.47
C ALA A 13 -6.45 -6.83 6.37
N MET A 14 -6.20 -8.14 6.42
CA MET A 14 -6.75 -9.09 5.43
C MET A 14 -8.28 -9.14 5.48
N ILE A 15 -8.89 -9.24 6.66
CA ILE A 15 -10.35 -9.27 6.81
C ILE A 15 -10.97 -7.99 6.27
N THR A 16 -10.44 -6.83 6.66
CA THR A 16 -10.94 -5.52 6.20
C THR A 16 -10.78 -5.33 4.69
N MET A 17 -9.71 -5.85 4.07
CA MET A 17 -9.52 -5.83 2.61
C MET A 17 -10.52 -6.73 1.89
N VAL A 18 -10.76 -7.94 2.40
CA VAL A 18 -11.75 -8.86 1.82
C VAL A 18 -13.14 -8.26 1.88
N ILE A 19 -13.50 -7.61 3.00
CA ILE A 19 -14.79 -6.91 3.12
C ILE A 19 -14.89 -5.78 2.08
N ASP A 20 -13.87 -4.92 1.97
CA ASP A 20 -13.85 -3.83 1.00
C ASP A 20 -14.04 -4.31 -0.45
N HIS A 21 -13.23 -5.28 -0.88
CA HIS A 21 -13.33 -5.81 -2.24
C HIS A 21 -14.66 -6.54 -2.45
N SER A 22 -15.15 -7.32 -1.49
CA SER A 22 -16.46 -7.96 -1.60
C SER A 22 -17.57 -6.93 -1.80
N CYS A 23 -17.55 -5.83 -1.03
CA CYS A 23 -18.54 -4.76 -1.18
C CYS A 23 -18.45 -4.04 -2.53
N LYS A 24 -17.25 -3.85 -3.08
CA LYS A 24 -17.07 -3.30 -4.44
C LYS A 24 -17.56 -4.27 -5.52
N ILE A 25 -17.25 -5.55 -5.39
CA ILE A 25 -17.68 -6.61 -6.32
C ILE A 25 -19.21 -6.70 -6.36
N PHE A 26 -19.85 -6.70 -5.19
CA PHE A 26 -21.30 -6.76 -5.07
C PHE A 26 -21.97 -5.38 -5.03
N SER A 27 -21.26 -4.31 -5.39
CA SER A 27 -21.75 -2.93 -5.26
C SER A 27 -23.07 -2.71 -5.98
N LEU A 28 -23.21 -3.21 -7.22
CA LEU A 28 -24.45 -3.12 -7.99
C LEU A 28 -25.61 -3.83 -7.28
N LEU A 29 -25.39 -5.06 -6.81
CA LEU A 29 -26.39 -5.85 -6.08
C LEU A 29 -26.75 -5.17 -4.75
N LEU A 30 -25.76 -4.62 -4.06
CA LEU A 30 -25.92 -3.92 -2.78
C LEU A 30 -26.74 -2.62 -2.96
N ILE A 31 -26.42 -1.82 -3.98
CA ILE A 31 -27.14 -0.59 -4.29
C ILE A 31 -28.58 -0.90 -4.72
N GLN A 32 -28.80 -1.94 -5.53
CA GLN A 32 -30.14 -2.37 -5.92
C GLN A 32 -30.97 -2.90 -4.74
N PHE A 33 -30.36 -3.75 -3.90
CA PHE A 33 -31.03 -4.32 -2.73
C PHE A 33 -31.36 -3.25 -1.68
N LEU A 34 -30.40 -2.39 -1.34
CA LEU A 34 -30.63 -1.31 -0.37
C LEU A 34 -31.54 -0.22 -0.94
N GLY A 35 -31.46 0.07 -2.24
CA GLY A 35 -32.35 1.03 -2.92
C GLY A 35 -33.80 0.58 -3.00
N PHE A 36 -34.06 -0.72 -2.84
CA PHE A 36 -35.41 -1.25 -2.67
C PHE A 36 -35.94 -1.04 -1.23
N LEU A 37 -35.06 -1.05 -0.23
CA LEU A 37 -35.42 -0.98 1.19
C LEU A 37 -35.40 0.45 1.76
N GLU A 38 -34.56 1.33 1.20
CA GLU A 38 -34.23 2.63 1.76
C GLU A 38 -34.11 3.71 0.67
N ASN A 39 -34.18 4.98 1.07
CA ASN A 39 -33.98 6.11 0.16
C ASN A 39 -32.54 6.14 -0.39
N GLN A 40 -32.37 6.55 -1.65
CA GLN A 40 -31.07 6.63 -2.32
C GLN A 40 -29.97 7.33 -1.50
N ASN A 41 -30.29 8.38 -0.75
CA ASN A 41 -29.31 9.07 0.09
C ASN A 41 -28.69 8.16 1.17
N VAL A 42 -29.51 7.31 1.80
CA VAL A 42 -29.03 6.36 2.82
C VAL A 42 -28.17 5.29 2.18
N VAL A 43 -28.56 4.79 1.00
CA VAL A 43 -27.80 3.79 0.23
C VAL A 43 -26.41 4.28 -0.12
N TYR A 44 -26.30 5.50 -0.68
CA TYR A 44 -25.00 6.09 -1.02
C TYR A 44 -24.15 6.34 0.23
N CYS A 45 -24.74 6.86 1.31
CA CYS A 45 -24.03 7.04 2.58
C CYS A 45 -23.46 5.73 3.12
N THR A 46 -24.25 4.64 3.12
CA THR A 46 -23.79 3.32 3.55
C THR A 46 -22.69 2.78 2.66
N TYR A 47 -22.81 2.91 1.34
CA TYR A 47 -21.79 2.50 0.39
C TYR A 47 -20.45 3.21 0.63
N TYR A 48 -20.45 4.55 0.71
CA TYR A 48 -19.23 5.32 0.97
C TYR A 48 -18.63 5.06 2.35
N PHE A 49 -19.47 4.79 3.36
CA PHE A 49 -18.99 4.43 4.69
C PHE A 49 -18.21 3.10 4.67
N ILE A 50 -18.73 2.10 3.96
CA ILE A 50 -18.08 0.80 3.79
C ILE A 50 -16.75 0.95 3.02
N GLU A 51 -16.73 1.71 1.92
CA GLU A 51 -15.47 2.02 1.22
C GLU A 51 -14.46 2.72 2.14
N GLY A 52 -14.93 3.61 3.01
CA GLY A 52 -14.10 4.28 4.02
C GLY A 52 -13.41 3.30 4.97
N ILE A 53 -14.14 2.28 5.43
CA ILE A 53 -13.58 1.19 6.26
C ILE A 53 -12.51 0.41 5.47
N GLY A 54 -12.76 0.14 4.20
CA GLY A 54 -11.79 -0.52 3.33
C GLY A 54 -10.48 0.24 3.17
N ARG A 55 -10.53 1.57 3.14
CA ARG A 55 -9.31 2.42 3.10
C ARG A 55 -8.45 2.31 4.36
N ILE A 56 -9.03 1.91 5.51
CA ILE A 56 -8.26 1.62 6.73
C ILE A 56 -7.37 0.40 6.50
N SER A 57 -7.84 -0.60 5.76
CA SER A 57 -7.04 -1.77 5.41
C SER A 57 -5.76 -1.37 4.67
N PHE A 58 -5.89 -0.46 3.70
CA PHE A 58 -4.73 0.04 2.98
C PHE A 58 -3.71 0.71 3.90
N ILE A 59 -4.14 1.54 4.86
CA ILE A 59 -3.24 2.17 5.84
C ILE A 59 -2.51 1.10 6.69
N LEU A 60 -3.21 0.02 7.06
CA LEU A 60 -2.59 -1.10 7.77
C LEU A 60 -1.54 -1.81 6.92
N PHE A 61 -1.84 -2.09 5.64
CA PHE A 61 -0.85 -2.65 4.71
C PHE A 61 0.33 -1.71 4.51
N ALA A 62 0.09 -0.42 4.33
CA ALA A 62 1.14 0.58 4.18
C ALA A 62 2.07 0.62 5.40
N PHE A 63 1.53 0.56 6.61
CA PHE A 63 2.29 0.43 7.84
C PHE A 63 3.10 -0.88 7.89
N MET A 64 2.49 -2.02 7.52
CA MET A 64 3.18 -3.30 7.51
C MET A 64 4.33 -3.36 6.49
N ILE A 65 4.16 -2.74 5.31
CA ILE A 65 5.25 -2.61 4.33
C ILE A 65 6.37 -1.73 4.89
N ALA A 66 6.03 -0.59 5.49
CA ALA A 66 7.02 0.29 6.11
C ALA A 66 7.82 -0.44 7.19
N GLU A 67 7.16 -1.18 8.09
CA GLU A 67 7.83 -2.00 9.11
C GLU A 67 8.63 -3.16 8.52
N GLY A 68 8.11 -3.80 7.46
CA GLY A 68 8.81 -4.84 6.72
C GLY A 68 10.11 -4.34 6.12
N CYS A 69 10.11 -3.13 5.54
CA CYS A 69 11.30 -2.50 4.97
C CYS A 69 12.34 -2.11 6.04
N ARG A 70 11.92 -1.85 7.28
CA ARG A 70 12.85 -1.54 8.39
C ARG A 70 13.57 -2.76 8.94
N HIS A 71 12.85 -3.86 9.07
CA HIS A 71 13.33 -5.07 9.77
C HIS A 71 13.94 -6.09 8.83
N THR A 72 13.70 -5.94 7.52
CA THR A 72 14.28 -6.80 6.50
C THR A 72 15.78 -6.54 6.36
N HIS A 73 16.57 -7.60 6.46
CA HIS A 73 18.00 -7.58 6.16
C HIS A 73 18.28 -7.49 4.64
N ASP A 74 17.39 -8.06 3.82
CA ASP A 74 17.55 -8.15 2.36
C ASP A 74 16.34 -7.54 1.64
N ILE A 75 16.41 -6.22 1.41
CA ILE A 75 15.30 -5.44 0.84
C ILE A 75 15.01 -5.84 -0.60
N GLN A 76 16.01 -6.30 -1.35
CA GLN A 76 15.87 -6.74 -2.73
C GLN A 76 15.02 -8.01 -2.81
N LYS A 77 15.30 -9.01 -1.96
CA LYS A 77 14.45 -10.21 -1.88
C LYS A 77 13.04 -9.88 -1.40
N TYR A 78 12.88 -8.90 -0.50
CA TYR A 78 11.57 -8.47 -0.04
C TYR A 78 10.73 -7.85 -1.16
N VAL A 79 11.30 -6.90 -1.90
CA VAL A 79 10.67 -6.30 -3.10
C VAL A 79 10.40 -7.36 -4.16
N GLY A 80 11.36 -8.27 -4.41
CA GLY A 80 11.19 -9.35 -5.37
C GLY A 80 10.00 -10.27 -5.04
N ARG A 81 9.79 -10.59 -3.76
CA ARG A 81 8.59 -11.32 -3.33
C ARG A 81 7.30 -10.54 -3.61
N LEU A 82 7.27 -9.23 -3.33
CA LEU A 82 6.10 -8.39 -3.61
C LEU A 82 5.78 -8.35 -5.11
N LEU A 83 6.78 -8.16 -5.95
CA LEU A 83 6.62 -8.16 -7.41
C LEU A 83 6.18 -9.53 -7.95
N LEU A 84 6.74 -10.62 -7.40
CA LEU A 84 6.30 -11.97 -7.76
C LEU A 84 4.82 -12.17 -7.44
N PHE A 85 4.38 -11.77 -6.24
CA PHE A 85 2.97 -11.82 -5.88
C PHE A 85 2.12 -10.92 -6.78
N ALA A 86 2.60 -9.71 -7.11
CA ALA A 86 1.90 -8.81 -8.02
C ALA A 86 1.68 -9.44 -9.40
N LEU A 87 2.71 -10.08 -9.98
CA LEU A 87 2.58 -10.75 -11.27
C LEU A 87 1.60 -11.94 -11.20
N ILE A 88 1.70 -12.76 -10.16
CA ILE A 88 0.82 -13.92 -9.99
C ILE A 88 -0.62 -13.50 -9.76
N SER A 89 -0.87 -12.44 -8.96
CA SER A 89 -2.20 -11.97 -8.63
C SER A 89 -2.88 -11.17 -9.74
N GLU A 90 -2.14 -10.69 -10.73
CA GLU A 90 -2.71 -9.91 -11.83
C GLU A 90 -3.70 -10.73 -12.67
N PHE A 91 -3.37 -11.98 -12.94
CA PHE A 91 -4.23 -12.90 -13.70
C PHE A 91 -5.61 -13.12 -13.03
N PRO A 92 -5.70 -13.58 -11.77
CA PRO A 92 -6.99 -13.77 -11.10
C PRO A 92 -7.73 -12.44 -10.90
N PHE A 93 -7.02 -11.32 -10.69
CA PHE A 93 -7.64 -10.01 -10.53
C PHE A 93 -8.38 -9.57 -11.81
N GLN A 94 -7.74 -9.67 -12.97
CA GLN A 94 -8.39 -9.32 -14.24
C GLN A 94 -9.48 -10.28 -14.63
N TRP A 95 -9.32 -11.56 -14.33
CA TRP A 95 -10.37 -12.54 -14.60
C TRP A 95 -11.63 -12.24 -13.79
N MET A 96 -11.47 -11.88 -12.52
CA MET A 96 -12.57 -11.41 -11.67
C MET A 96 -13.22 -10.14 -12.23
N ILE A 97 -12.43 -9.15 -12.68
CA ILE A 97 -12.98 -7.93 -13.30
C ILE A 97 -13.83 -8.30 -14.52
N SER A 98 -13.31 -9.12 -15.43
CA SER A 98 -14.02 -9.58 -16.63
C SER A 98 -15.35 -10.25 -16.32
N ILE A 99 -15.41 -11.06 -15.26
CA ILE A 99 -16.66 -11.70 -14.79
C ILE A 99 -17.66 -10.64 -14.31
N ILE A 100 -17.20 -9.66 -13.53
CA ILE A 100 -18.07 -8.62 -12.94
C ILE A 100 -18.59 -7.64 -14.00
N THR A 101 -17.75 -7.26 -14.95
CA THR A 101 -18.13 -6.33 -16.02
C THR A 101 -18.89 -7.01 -17.16
N GLY A 102 -18.97 -8.35 -17.15
CA GLY A 102 -19.58 -9.13 -18.23
C GLY A 102 -18.83 -9.01 -19.56
N THR A 103 -17.55 -8.62 -19.54
CA THR A 103 -16.72 -8.45 -20.74
C THR A 103 -15.93 -9.71 -21.03
N SER A 104 -15.66 -10.00 -22.31
CA SER A 104 -14.78 -11.11 -22.69
C SER A 104 -13.41 -10.97 -22.03
N PHE A 105 -12.91 -12.05 -21.43
CA PHE A 105 -11.60 -12.04 -20.81
C PHE A 105 -10.51 -11.88 -21.88
N ALA A 106 -9.80 -10.77 -21.81
CA ALA A 106 -8.59 -10.50 -22.58
C ALA A 106 -7.50 -10.11 -21.60
N PHE A 107 -6.52 -11.00 -21.40
CA PHE A 107 -5.40 -10.72 -20.51
C PHE A 107 -4.58 -9.55 -21.08
N SER A 108 -4.39 -8.52 -20.26
CA SER A 108 -3.58 -7.35 -20.59
C SER A 108 -2.71 -7.05 -19.39
N LEU A 109 -1.42 -6.76 -19.53
CA LEU A 109 -0.58 -6.50 -18.36
C LEU A 109 -0.77 -5.05 -17.86
N THR A 110 -1.94 -4.74 -17.32
CA THR A 110 -2.34 -3.39 -16.88
C THR A 110 -1.80 -3.02 -15.50
N MET A 111 -1.16 -3.94 -14.78
CA MET A 111 -0.57 -3.71 -13.45
C MET A 111 -1.55 -3.10 -12.43
N THR A 112 -2.80 -3.53 -12.47
CA THR A 112 -3.90 -2.86 -11.75
C THR A 112 -4.02 -3.28 -10.29
N ASN A 113 -3.37 -4.37 -9.88
CA ASN A 113 -3.49 -4.84 -8.50
C ASN A 113 -2.74 -3.99 -7.46
N ILE A 114 -3.16 -4.15 -6.20
CA ILE A 114 -2.58 -3.45 -5.06
C ILE A 114 -1.10 -3.79 -4.81
N PHE A 115 -0.64 -5.00 -5.14
CA PHE A 115 0.73 -5.43 -4.87
C PHE A 115 1.76 -4.64 -5.66
N PHE A 116 1.45 -4.15 -6.86
CA PHE A 116 2.32 -3.21 -7.58
C PHE A 116 2.51 -1.89 -6.81
N THR A 117 1.45 -1.35 -6.22
CA THR A 117 1.54 -0.17 -5.33
C THR A 117 2.45 -0.46 -4.14
N LEU A 118 2.24 -1.61 -3.47
CA LEU A 118 3.03 -2.01 -2.31
C LEU A 118 4.52 -2.17 -2.65
N ALA A 119 4.81 -2.78 -3.81
CA ALA A 119 6.17 -2.96 -4.31
C ALA A 119 6.83 -1.60 -4.61
N LEU A 120 6.14 -0.68 -5.29
CA LEU A 120 6.64 0.67 -5.57
C LEU A 120 6.89 1.47 -4.28
N GLY A 121 6.01 1.36 -3.29
CA GLY A 121 6.24 1.97 -1.98
C GLY A 121 7.48 1.42 -1.28
N ALA A 122 7.70 0.10 -1.33
CA ALA A 122 8.90 -0.52 -0.79
C ALA A 122 10.18 -0.11 -1.55
N ILE A 123 10.13 0.00 -2.88
CA ILE A 123 11.24 0.49 -3.72
C ILE A 123 11.56 1.96 -3.39
N ALA A 124 10.54 2.80 -3.21
CA ALA A 124 10.72 4.19 -2.80
C ALA A 124 11.45 4.30 -1.47
N ILE A 125 11.08 3.48 -0.48
CA ILE A 125 11.76 3.41 0.83
C ILE A 125 13.21 2.92 0.67
N ALA A 126 13.43 1.85 -0.08
CA ALA A 126 14.76 1.28 -0.31
C ALA A 126 15.70 2.31 -0.97
N GLY A 127 15.23 2.99 -2.01
CA GLY A 127 15.97 4.06 -2.68
C GLY A 127 16.24 5.25 -1.75
N TYR A 128 15.25 5.65 -0.95
CA TYR A 128 15.43 6.72 0.04
C TYR A 128 16.53 6.40 1.05
N GLN A 129 16.58 5.16 1.54
CA GLN A 129 17.64 4.69 2.44
C GLN A 129 19.02 4.69 1.74
N PHE A 130 19.09 4.26 0.49
CA PHE A 130 20.33 4.24 -0.28
C PHE A 130 20.93 5.64 -0.47
N PHE A 131 20.08 6.65 -0.69
CA PHE A 131 20.50 8.04 -0.90
C PHE A 131 20.44 8.90 0.36
N LEU A 132 20.28 8.32 1.55
CA LEU A 132 19.97 9.06 2.78
C LEU A 132 20.94 10.20 3.10
N GLN A 133 22.23 10.01 2.81
CA GLN A 133 23.31 10.98 3.03
C GLN A 133 23.41 12.07 1.95
N LYS A 134 22.64 11.97 0.86
CA LYS A 134 22.65 12.93 -0.24
C LYS A 134 21.48 13.91 -0.07
N ALA A 135 21.78 15.20 0.00
CA ALA A 135 20.86 16.32 0.26
C ALA A 135 19.42 16.14 -0.30
N LEU A 136 19.13 16.66 -1.50
CA LEU A 136 17.81 16.52 -2.13
C LEU A 136 17.65 15.19 -2.86
N LYS A 137 18.76 14.52 -3.22
CA LYS A 137 18.75 13.28 -4.00
C LYS A 137 18.02 12.12 -3.30
N LYS A 138 17.94 12.12 -1.97
CA LYS A 138 17.17 11.13 -1.20
C LYS A 138 15.67 11.09 -1.55
N TRP A 139 15.11 12.18 -2.06
CA TRP A 139 13.69 12.26 -2.42
C TRP A 139 13.38 11.78 -3.84
N ILE A 140 14.40 11.64 -4.71
CA ILE A 140 14.24 11.22 -6.11
C ILE A 140 13.50 9.88 -6.23
N PRO A 141 13.85 8.83 -5.44
CA PRO A 141 13.16 7.53 -5.54
C PRO A 141 11.67 7.61 -5.23
N LEU A 142 11.26 8.45 -4.26
CA LEU A 142 9.86 8.65 -3.92
C LEU A 142 9.08 9.29 -5.09
N ILE A 143 9.66 10.33 -5.69
CA ILE A 143 9.05 11.03 -6.83
C ILE A 143 8.93 10.09 -8.02
N LEU A 144 10.02 9.38 -8.36
CA LEU A 144 10.02 8.44 -9.48
C LEU A 144 9.01 7.31 -9.30
N CYS A 145 8.98 6.66 -8.13
CA CYS A 145 8.01 5.58 -7.88
C CYS A 145 6.57 6.08 -7.89
N SER A 146 6.32 7.31 -7.45
CA SER A 146 5.00 7.94 -7.51
C SER A 146 4.57 8.27 -8.94
N LEU A 147 5.50 8.72 -9.79
CA LEU A 147 5.23 8.95 -11.21
C LEU A 147 4.99 7.62 -11.95
N VAL A 148 5.79 6.60 -11.66
CA VAL A 148 5.61 5.27 -12.24
C VAL A 148 4.24 4.71 -11.87
N SER A 149 3.78 4.86 -10.62
CA SER A 149 2.46 4.37 -10.21
C SER A 149 1.28 5.07 -10.90
N LEU A 150 1.46 6.29 -11.42
CA LEU A 150 0.48 6.90 -12.33
C LEU A 150 0.50 6.26 -13.71
N LEU A 151 1.70 6.12 -14.28
CA LEU A 151 1.87 5.64 -15.66
C LEU A 151 1.34 4.22 -15.85
N ILE A 152 1.59 3.35 -14.86
CA ILE A 152 1.11 1.96 -14.88
C ILE A 152 -0.26 1.79 -14.25
N GLN A 153 -0.94 2.87 -13.88
CA GLN A 153 -2.30 2.87 -13.34
C GLN A 153 -2.52 1.90 -12.15
N CYS A 154 -1.58 1.88 -11.20
CA CYS A 154 -1.74 1.07 -9.99
C CYS A 154 -2.99 1.47 -9.19
N ASP A 155 -3.58 0.50 -8.48
CA ASP A 155 -4.83 0.61 -7.69
C ASP A 155 -4.95 1.88 -6.79
N TYR A 156 -3.86 2.37 -6.20
CA TYR A 156 -3.84 3.59 -5.36
C TYR A 156 -2.95 4.73 -5.90
N HIS A 157 -2.41 4.57 -7.11
CA HIS A 157 -1.59 5.58 -7.79
C HIS A 157 -0.52 6.21 -6.88
N ILE A 158 -0.36 7.54 -6.95
CA ILE A 158 0.58 8.32 -6.12
C ILE A 158 0.25 8.19 -4.64
N PHE A 159 -1.05 8.25 -4.30
CA PHE A 159 -1.49 8.27 -2.90
C PHE A 159 -1.00 7.03 -2.17
N GLY A 160 -1.04 5.87 -2.82
CA GLY A 160 -0.57 4.64 -2.21
C GLY A 160 0.91 4.66 -1.86
N VAL A 161 1.75 5.06 -2.82
CA VAL A 161 3.21 5.17 -2.63
C VAL A 161 3.54 6.19 -1.54
N ILE A 162 2.88 7.35 -1.55
CA ILE A 162 3.08 8.40 -0.55
C ILE A 162 2.65 7.92 0.83
N THR A 163 1.50 7.26 0.99
CA THR A 163 1.03 6.77 2.29
C THR A 163 2.02 5.76 2.88
N ILE A 164 2.51 4.80 2.09
CA ILE A 164 3.54 3.84 2.52
C ILE A 164 4.80 4.58 3.00
N PHE A 165 5.25 5.57 2.23
CA PHE A 165 6.41 6.36 2.59
C PHE A 165 6.19 7.20 3.86
N ILE A 166 5.01 7.79 4.05
CA ILE A 166 4.64 8.55 5.26
C ILE A 166 4.69 7.64 6.48
N CYS A 167 4.11 6.43 6.41
CA CYS A 167 4.20 5.44 7.47
C CYS A 167 5.66 5.13 7.83
N TYR A 168 6.52 5.01 6.82
CA TYR A 168 7.96 4.84 7.02
C TYR A 168 8.68 6.11 7.54
N TYR A 169 8.28 7.31 7.13
CA TYR A 169 9.03 8.51 7.51
C TYR A 169 8.73 8.96 8.94
N PHE A 170 7.46 8.93 9.35
CA PHE A 170 7.01 9.54 10.61
C PHE A 170 7.11 8.64 11.83
N GLN A 171 7.15 7.32 11.64
CA GLN A 171 7.27 6.38 12.73
C GLN A 171 8.68 6.35 13.36
N ASP A 172 9.61 7.10 12.77
CA ASP A 172 11.04 7.09 13.13
C ASP A 172 11.52 8.32 13.91
N ASN A 173 10.68 8.94 14.75
CA ASN A 173 11.13 10.08 15.57
C ASN A 173 12.12 9.67 16.69
N LYS A 174 12.25 8.37 17.00
CA LYS A 174 13.18 7.88 18.04
C LYS A 174 14.54 7.37 17.49
N LYS A 175 14.63 6.76 16.30
CA LYS A 175 15.92 6.27 15.75
C LYS A 175 16.58 7.22 14.76
N LYS A 176 15.85 8.17 14.15
CA LYS A 176 16.48 9.31 13.45
C LYS A 176 17.48 10.04 14.34
N LYS A 177 17.19 10.19 15.64
CA LYS A 177 18.10 10.80 16.62
C LYS A 177 19.36 9.96 16.88
N PHE A 178 19.25 8.63 16.83
CA PHE A 178 20.37 7.71 17.06
C PHE A 178 21.32 7.64 15.86
N ILE A 179 20.80 7.57 14.63
CA ILE A 179 21.62 7.57 13.41
C ILE A 179 22.26 8.95 13.20
N PHE A 180 21.56 10.05 13.51
CA PHE A 180 22.15 11.39 13.50
C PHE A 180 23.29 11.50 14.53
N ASN A 181 23.08 11.09 15.78
CA ASN A 181 24.16 11.11 16.79
C ASN A 181 25.34 10.20 16.43
N ASN A 182 25.09 9.02 15.84
CA ASN A 182 26.14 8.06 15.52
C ASN A 182 26.87 8.37 14.20
N THR A 183 26.40 9.34 13.40
CA THR A 183 27.10 9.78 12.17
C THR A 183 27.83 11.10 12.39
N TYR A 184 27.27 12.01 13.20
CA TYR A 184 27.92 13.28 13.56
C TYR A 184 28.85 13.15 14.79
N GLY A 185 28.64 12.17 15.67
CA GLY A 185 29.54 11.92 16.82
C GLY A 185 30.93 11.43 16.43
N TYR A 186 31.07 10.68 15.33
CA TYR A 186 32.38 10.23 14.83
C TYR A 186 33.15 11.30 14.05
N SER A 187 32.47 12.34 13.58
CA SER A 187 33.11 13.44 12.85
C SER A 187 33.67 14.53 13.76
N ILE A 188 33.25 14.58 15.03
CA ILE A 188 33.70 15.61 16.00
C ILE A 188 34.84 15.07 16.89
N PHE A 189 35.06 13.76 16.93
CA PHE A 189 36.16 13.13 17.68
C PHE A 189 37.39 12.77 16.81
N ASN A 190 37.40 13.14 15.53
CA ASN A 190 38.52 12.93 14.58
C ASN A 190 38.95 14.24 13.89
N LEU A 191 38.87 15.36 14.61
CA LEU A 191 39.49 16.65 14.27
C LEU A 191 40.35 17.07 15.47
#